data_AF-A0A350UA71-F1
#
_entry.id   AF-A0A350UA71-F1
#
_cell.length_a   1.000
_cell.length_b   1.000
_cell.length_c   1.000
_cell.angle_alpha   90.00
_cell.angle_beta   90.00
_cell.angle_gamma   90.00
#
_symmetry.space_group_name_H-M   'P 1'
#
loop_
_entity.id
_entity.type
_entity.pdbx_description
1 polymer ?
#
loop_
_entity_poly.entity_id
_entity_poly.type
_entity_poly.pdbx_seq_one_letter_code
_entity_poly.pdbx_strand_id
1 'polypeptide(L)'
;MRYHEMEQSGEMWVAPDFCGSACTLGLRNTKVCYKPDTVFAFHCVSSGGKCDKRASDAFMSAMPEGIQRWAEATGAFDSTEIVSITGHDLAAIDGRECA
;
A
#
# COMPACT_ATOMS: atom_id res chain seq x y z
N MET A 1 5.06 12.78 -9.76
CA MET A 1 5.48 13.52 -8.55
C MET A 1 6.17 12.55 -7.61
N ARG A 2 7.27 12.92 -6.97
CA ARG A 2 8.00 12.03 -6.05
C ARG A 2 7.29 12.03 -4.69
N TYR A 3 7.33 10.91 -3.97
CA TYR A 3 6.67 10.73 -2.68
C TYR A 3 6.89 11.89 -1.68
N HIS A 4 8.11 12.43 -1.58
CA HIS A 4 8.42 13.54 -0.67
C HIS A 4 7.73 14.87 -1.02
N GLU A 5 7.43 15.10 -2.29
CA GLU A 5 6.72 16.31 -2.73
C GLU A 5 5.23 16.23 -2.31
N MET A 6 4.65 15.02 -2.30
CA MET A 6 3.27 14.78 -1.86
C MET A 6 3.08 15.10 -0.38
N GLU A 7 3.99 14.65 0.49
CA GLU A 7 3.91 14.89 1.94
C GLU A 7 3.97 16.38 2.31
N GLN A 8 4.72 17.20 1.57
CA GLN A 8 4.93 18.62 1.88
C GLN A 8 3.79 19.52 1.41
N SER A 9 3.03 19.11 0.39
CA SER A 9 1.98 19.92 -0.23
C SER A 9 0.74 20.12 0.65
N GLY A 10 0.42 19.14 1.50
CA GLY A 10 -0.86 19.10 2.23
C GLY A 10 -2.09 18.83 1.36
N GLU A 11 -1.92 18.73 0.04
CA GLU A 11 -2.98 18.39 -0.91
C GLU A 11 -3.40 16.93 -0.77
N MET A 12 -4.68 16.65 -1.02
CA MET A 12 -5.17 15.28 -1.14
C MET A 12 -4.80 14.73 -2.52
N TRP A 13 -4.14 13.58 -2.52
CA TRP A 13 -3.66 12.91 -3.73
C TRP A 13 -4.56 11.74 -4.11
N VAL A 14 -4.88 11.63 -5.40
CA VAL A 14 -5.57 10.46 -5.94
C VAL A 14 -4.52 9.42 -6.32
N ALA A 15 -4.63 8.20 -5.78
CA ALA A 15 -3.78 7.08 -6.16
C ALA A 15 -3.93 6.77 -7.67
N PRO A 16 -2.87 6.27 -8.34
CA PRO A 16 -2.99 5.80 -9.71
C PRO A 16 -3.95 4.60 -9.79
N ASP A 17 -4.52 4.33 -10.97
CA ASP A 17 -5.46 3.22 -11.16
C ASP A 17 -4.82 1.84 -10.87
N PHE A 18 -3.48 1.72 -10.94
CA PHE A 18 -2.73 0.56 -10.47
C PHE A 18 -1.50 0.98 -9.65
N CYS A 19 -1.31 0.35 -8.49
CA CYS A 19 -0.21 0.62 -7.58
C CYS A 19 0.38 -0.67 -6.99
N GLY A 20 1.43 -1.17 -7.61
CA GLY A 20 2.11 -2.40 -7.19
C GLY A 20 3.47 -2.18 -6.52
N SER A 21 3.90 -3.16 -5.73
CA SER A 21 5.26 -3.20 -5.15
C SER A 21 5.57 -1.93 -4.36
N ALA A 22 6.72 -1.28 -4.60
CA ALA A 22 7.14 -0.05 -3.94
C ALA A 22 6.13 1.12 -4.05
N CYS A 23 5.24 1.13 -5.05
CA CYS A 23 4.18 2.15 -5.14
C CYS A 23 3.29 2.14 -3.89
N THR A 24 3.03 0.96 -3.31
CA THR A 24 2.15 0.81 -2.16
C THR A 24 2.65 1.55 -0.92
N LEU A 25 3.94 1.93 -0.84
CA LEU A 25 4.44 2.86 0.19
C LEU A 25 3.68 4.19 0.23
N GLY A 26 3.08 4.61 -0.88
CA GLY A 26 2.21 5.79 -0.92
C GLY A 26 1.07 5.72 0.12
N LEU A 27 0.62 4.51 0.47
CA LEU A 27 -0.46 4.29 1.44
C LEU A 27 -0.09 4.72 2.88
N ARG A 28 1.19 4.90 3.21
CA ARG A 28 1.60 5.47 4.51
C ARG A 28 1.20 6.94 4.69
N ASN A 29 0.99 7.65 3.57
CA ASN A 29 0.54 9.03 3.61
C ASN A 29 -0.98 9.08 3.82
N THR A 30 -1.44 9.72 4.89
CA THR A 30 -2.88 9.89 5.18
C THR A 30 -3.57 10.89 4.25
N LYS A 31 -2.82 11.63 3.42
CA LYS A 31 -3.30 12.55 2.39
C LYS A 31 -3.43 11.92 1.00
N VAL A 32 -3.69 10.62 0.95
CA VAL A 32 -4.04 9.92 -0.29
C VAL A 32 -5.47 9.40 -0.19
N CYS A 33 -6.24 9.51 -1.28
CA CYS A 33 -7.47 8.77 -1.50
C CYS A 33 -7.29 7.88 -2.72
N TYR A 34 -8.17 6.90 -2.89
CA TYR A 34 -8.14 6.02 -4.04
C TYR A 34 -9.55 5.76 -4.58
N LYS A 35 -9.63 5.49 -5.89
CA LYS A 35 -10.90 5.20 -6.56
C LYS A 35 -11.30 3.74 -6.28
N PRO A 36 -12.59 3.39 -6.36
CA PRO A 36 -13.04 2.02 -6.13
C PRO A 36 -12.36 0.97 -7.01
N ASP A 37 -12.04 1.34 -8.26
CA ASP A 37 -11.42 0.48 -9.28
C ASP A 37 -9.88 0.47 -9.25
N THR A 38 -9.26 1.25 -8.38
CA THR A 38 -7.81 1.18 -8.16
C THR A 38 -7.41 -0.23 -7.74
N VAL A 39 -6.29 -0.76 -8.24
CA VAL A 39 -5.75 -2.05 -7.78
C VAL A 39 -4.42 -1.83 -7.08
N PHE A 40 -4.32 -2.34 -5.84
CA PHE A 40 -3.09 -2.37 -5.07
C PHE A 40 -2.54 -3.79 -5.06
N ALA A 41 -1.24 -3.94 -5.36
CA ALA A 41 -0.57 -5.24 -5.46
C ALA A 41 0.65 -5.30 -4.52
N PHE A 42 0.60 -6.24 -3.58
CA PHE A 42 1.59 -6.44 -2.53
C PHE A 42 2.34 -7.74 -2.75
N HIS A 43 3.59 -7.75 -2.32
CA HIS A 43 4.44 -8.93 -2.21
C HIS A 43 5.56 -8.59 -1.21
N CYS A 44 6.30 -9.59 -0.72
CA CYS A 44 7.44 -9.36 0.16
C CYS A 44 8.51 -8.47 -0.50
N VAL A 45 9.18 -7.64 0.28
CA VAL A 45 10.39 -6.97 -0.20
C VAL A 45 11.42 -8.06 -0.50
N SER A 46 11.97 -8.10 -1.71
CA SER A 46 12.88 -9.17 -2.11
C SER A 46 14.14 -8.65 -2.78
N SER A 47 15.21 -9.42 -2.63
CA SER A 47 16.47 -9.26 -3.37
C SER A 47 16.89 -10.62 -3.90
N GLY A 48 17.12 -10.73 -5.21
CA GLY A 48 17.45 -12.01 -5.85
C GLY A 48 16.34 -13.06 -5.73
N GLY A 49 15.07 -12.65 -5.70
CA GLY A 49 13.91 -13.55 -5.64
C GLY A 49 13.64 -14.19 -4.28
N LYS A 50 14.33 -13.74 -3.23
CA LYS A 50 14.08 -14.18 -1.84
C LYS A 50 13.54 -13.04 -1.02
N CYS A 51 12.53 -13.32 -0.20
CA CYS A 51 11.98 -12.36 0.73
C CYS A 51 13.03 -11.94 1.76
N ASP A 52 13.22 -10.64 1.89
CA ASP A 52 13.87 -10.02 3.04
C ASP A 52 12.78 -9.75 4.09
N LYS A 53 12.72 -10.62 5.10
CA LYS A 53 11.72 -10.51 6.16
C LYS A 53 11.84 -9.18 6.91
N ARG A 54 13.05 -8.73 7.22
CA ARG A 54 13.25 -7.48 7.99
C ARG A 54 12.77 -6.28 7.20
N ALA A 55 13.08 -6.22 5.91
CA ALA A 55 12.63 -5.14 5.05
C ALA A 55 11.10 -5.17 4.84
N SER A 56 10.53 -6.37 4.70
CA SER A 56 9.08 -6.58 4.57
C SER A 56 8.32 -6.14 5.83
N ASP A 57 8.80 -6.54 7.01
CA ASP A 57 8.24 -6.13 8.30
C ASP A 57 8.33 -4.60 8.48
N ALA A 58 9.46 -3.99 8.10
CA ALA A 58 9.62 -2.53 8.14
C ALA A 58 8.65 -1.82 7.19
N PHE A 59 8.47 -2.36 5.98
CA PHE A 59 7.53 -1.82 4.99
C PHE A 59 6.08 -1.90 5.47
N MET A 60 5.68 -3.05 6.02
CA MET A 60 4.36 -3.25 6.62
C MET A 60 4.13 -2.29 7.79
N SER A 61 5.10 -2.18 8.71
CA SER A 61 4.97 -1.31 9.90
C SER A 61 4.81 0.18 9.59
N ALA A 62 5.16 0.62 8.37
CA ALA A 62 4.95 1.99 7.93
C ALA A 62 3.51 2.26 7.46
N MET A 63 2.70 1.23 7.22
CA MET A 63 1.33 1.37 6.74
C MET A 63 0.37 1.80 7.86
N PRO A 64 -0.82 2.34 7.55
CA PRO A 64 -1.90 2.50 8.53
C PRO A 64 -2.30 1.17 9.18
N GLU A 65 -2.72 1.19 10.45
CA GLU A 65 -3.00 -0.01 11.25
C GLU A 65 -4.01 -0.97 10.59
N GLY A 66 -5.06 -0.45 9.95
CA GLY A 66 -6.02 -1.29 9.23
C GLY A 66 -5.38 -2.08 8.09
N ILE A 67 -4.50 -1.43 7.32
CA ILE A 67 -3.75 -2.08 6.24
C ILE A 67 -2.75 -3.09 6.80
N GLN A 68 -2.10 -2.79 7.93
CA GLN A 68 -1.21 -3.75 8.60
C GLN A 68 -1.95 -5.04 8.94
N ARG A 69 -3.09 -4.93 9.64
CA ARG A 69 -3.91 -6.10 10.03
C ARG A 69 -4.41 -6.89 8.83
N TRP A 70 -4.84 -6.21 7.77
CA TRP A 70 -5.22 -6.86 6.51
C TRP A 70 -4.03 -7.60 5.88
N ALA A 71 -2.86 -6.97 5.84
CA ALA A 71 -1.65 -7.55 5.25
C ALA A 71 -1.18 -8.79 6.02
N GLU A 72 -1.24 -8.76 7.35
CA GLU A 72 -0.98 -9.91 8.23
C GLU A 72 -1.98 -11.04 8.00
N ALA A 73 -3.28 -10.73 7.91
CA ALA A 73 -4.32 -11.74 7.72
C ALA A 73 -4.27 -12.43 6.34
N THR A 74 -3.73 -11.75 5.33
CA THR A 74 -3.65 -12.24 3.95
C THR A 74 -2.28 -12.76 3.54
N GLY A 75 -1.25 -12.53 4.37
CA GLY A 75 0.14 -12.84 4.03
C GLY A 75 0.69 -11.97 2.89
N ALA A 76 0.19 -10.73 2.74
CA ALA A 76 0.51 -9.84 1.63
C ALA A 76 2.02 -9.53 1.48
N PHE A 77 2.80 -9.71 2.55
CA PHE A 77 4.25 -9.51 2.57
C PHE A 77 5.05 -10.79 2.88
N ASP A 78 4.42 -11.97 2.89
CA ASP A 78 5.06 -13.22 3.34
C ASP A 78 5.82 -13.95 2.23
N SER A 79 5.44 -13.71 0.97
CA SER A 79 6.02 -14.38 -0.19
C SER A 79 6.22 -13.45 -1.38
N THR A 80 6.89 -13.93 -2.43
CA THR A 80 7.03 -13.22 -3.70
C THR A 80 5.77 -13.28 -4.56
N GLU A 81 4.76 -14.07 -4.19
CA GLU A 81 3.49 -14.11 -4.89
C GLU A 81 2.71 -12.81 -4.65
N ILE A 82 2.00 -12.36 -5.68
CA ILE A 82 1.24 -11.11 -5.61
C ILE A 82 -0.08 -11.35 -4.90
N VAL A 83 -0.32 -10.58 -3.84
CA VAL A 83 -1.62 -10.45 -3.19
C VAL A 83 -2.17 -9.07 -3.55
N SER A 84 -3.38 -9.01 -4.10
CA SER A 84 -3.99 -7.75 -4.53
C SER A 84 -5.28 -7.44 -3.80
N ILE A 85 -5.59 -6.14 -3.69
CA ILE A 85 -6.84 -5.61 -3.14
C ILE A 85 -7.33 -4.44 -3.99
N THR A 86 -8.64 -4.33 -4.14
CA THR A 86 -9.26 -3.19 -4.83
C THR A 86 -9.24 -1.94 -3.96
N GLY A 87 -9.35 -0.76 -4.57
CA GLY A 87 -9.49 0.49 -3.85
C GLY A 87 -10.78 0.51 -3.03
N HIS A 88 -11.85 -0.10 -3.52
CA HIS A 88 -13.08 -0.26 -2.75
C HIS A 88 -12.87 -1.04 -1.44
N ASP A 89 -12.24 -2.21 -1.51
CA ASP A 89 -12.01 -3.05 -0.33
C ASP A 89 -10.98 -2.41 0.62
N LEU A 90 -9.98 -1.73 0.08
CA LEU A 90 -9.01 -0.98 0.87
C LEU A 90 -9.68 0.20 1.59
N ALA A 91 -10.64 0.87 0.95
CA ALA A 91 -11.39 1.99 1.52
C ALA A 91 -12.28 1.51 2.66
N ALA A 92 -12.85 0.31 2.54
CA ALA A 92 -13.60 -0.31 3.62
C ALA A 92 -12.72 -0.58 4.87
N ILE A 93 -11.39 -0.70 4.71
CA ILE A 93 -10.44 -0.94 5.80
C ILE A 93 -10.03 0.36 6.50
N ASP A 94 -9.74 1.43 5.75
CA ASP A 94 -9.14 2.65 6.32
C ASP A 94 -9.86 3.97 6.02
N GLY A 95 -10.95 3.94 5.26
CA GLY A 95 -11.86 5.07 5.03
C GLY A 95 -11.40 6.08 3.98
N ARG A 96 -10.41 5.76 3.14
CA ARG A 96 -9.81 6.71 2.18
C ARG A 96 -10.32 6.59 0.73
N GLU A 97 -11.61 6.33 0.54
CA GLU A 97 -12.22 6.43 -0.79
C GLU A 97 -12.19 7.90 -1.29
N CYS A 98 -11.95 8.13 -2.58
CA CYS A 98 -12.08 9.47 -3.15
C CYS A 98 -13.56 9.88 -3.26
N ALA A 99 -13.84 11.15 -2.94
CA ALA A 99 -15.18 11.76 -3.07
C ALA A 99 -15.53 12.10 -4.52
#